data_AF-A0A7S1M5X7-F1
#
_entry.id   AF-A0A7S1M5X7-F1
#
_cell.length_a   1.000
_cell.length_b   1.000
_cell.length_c   1.000
_cell.angle_alpha   90.00
_cell.angle_beta   90.00
_cell.angle_gamma   90.00
#
_symmetry.space_group_name_H-M   'P 1'
#
loop_
_entity.id
_entity.type
_entity.pdbx_description
1 polymer ?
#
loop_
_entity_poly.entity_id
_entity_poly.type
_entity_poly.pdbx_seq_one_letter_code
_entity_poly.pdbx_strand_id
1 'polypeptide(L)'
;RFCTLLVSRVLMHSITASVVDVLHGVSPATLYAVGAGAVVLAIASKAFPALAAKSRQRRAEERLRTQTRGVVYLYQYRTLDDVLNISPFCGTIHTFLRLAKIPHEVVPIVNPNESPTGRLPYI
;
A
#
# COMPACT_ATOMS: atom_id res chain seq x y z
N ARG A 1 27.80 38.78 24.40
CA ARG A 1 27.99 37.74 23.36
C ARG A 1 28.93 36.60 23.80
N PHE A 2 29.82 36.81 24.77
CA PHE A 2 30.72 35.76 25.28
C PHE A 2 30.02 34.72 26.19
N CYS A 3 29.02 35.14 26.99
CA CYS A 3 28.31 34.25 27.93
C CYS A 3 27.45 33.15 27.25
N THR A 4 26.83 33.43 26.11
CA THR A 4 25.95 32.48 25.40
C THR A 4 26.71 31.32 24.77
N LEU A 5 27.95 31.54 24.32
CA LEU A 5 28.79 30.49 23.73
C LEU A 5 29.32 29.51 24.78
N LEU A 6 29.56 29.98 26.01
CA LEU A 6 30.05 29.15 27.11
C LEU A 6 28.96 28.17 27.60
N VAL A 7 27.73 28.66 27.77
CA VAL A 7 26.57 27.84 28.17
C VAL A 7 26.27 26.77 27.11
N SER A 8 26.34 27.12 25.82
CA SER A 8 26.15 26.14 24.74
C SER A 8 27.23 25.05 24.71
N ARG A 9 28.49 25.38 25.02
CA ARG A 9 29.58 24.39 25.08
C ARG A 9 29.45 23.44 26.26
N VAL A 10 29.08 23.96 27.43
CA VAL A 10 28.88 23.14 28.65
C VAL A 10 27.66 22.24 28.51
N LEU A 11 26.55 22.74 27.93
CA LEU A 11 25.37 21.93 27.67
C LEU A 11 25.67 20.80 26.68
N MET A 12 26.43 21.08 25.61
CA MET A 12 26.86 20.06 24.66
C MET A 12 27.75 19.00 25.30
N HIS A 13 28.70 19.38 26.16
CA HIS A 13 29.56 18.41 26.86
C HIS A 13 28.77 17.52 27.84
N SER A 14 27.80 18.09 28.55
CA SER A 14 26.97 17.34 29.49
C SER A 14 26.04 16.36 28.79
N ILE A 15 25.49 16.74 27.62
CA ILE A 15 24.67 15.85 26.78
C ILE A 15 25.54 14.74 26.19
N THR A 16 26.75 15.04 25.71
CA THR A 16 27.64 14.00 25.17
C THR A 16 28.07 12.99 26.24
N ALA A 17 28.27 13.41 27.49
CA ALA A 17 28.62 12.49 28.57
C ALA A 17 27.49 11.50 28.89
N SER A 18 26.24 11.98 29.03
CA SER A 18 25.10 11.09 29.29
C SER A 18 24.81 10.12 28.14
N VAL A 19 25.03 10.51 26.89
CA VAL A 19 24.85 9.61 25.74
C VAL A 19 25.93 8.52 25.71
N VAL A 20 27.17 8.88 26.08
CA VAL A 20 28.31 7.95 26.14
C VAL A 20 28.14 6.96 27.29
N ASP A 21 27.68 7.39 28.47
CA ASP A 21 27.41 6.49 29.61
C ASP A 21 26.28 5.49 29.33
N VAL A 22 25.24 5.90 28.60
CA VAL A 22 24.16 5.01 28.15
C VAL A 22 24.66 3.98 27.13
N LEU A 23 25.63 4.34 26.28
CA LEU A 23 26.23 3.43 25.31
C LEU A 23 27.24 2.44 25.94
N HIS A 24 27.95 2.83 27.01
CA HIS A 24 28.88 1.94 27.71
C HIS A 24 28.20 0.86 28.56
N GLY A 25 26.92 1.04 28.93
CA GLY A 25 26.14 0.02 29.64
C GLY A 25 25.51 -1.06 28.74
N VAL A 26 25.60 -0.91 27.42
CA VAL A 26 24.98 -1.82 26.45
C VAL A 26 26.04 -2.76 25.91
N SER A 27 25.83 -4.07 26.08
CA SER A 27 26.71 -5.09 25.50
C SER A 27 26.83 -4.88 24.00
N PRO A 28 28.05 -4.98 23.40
CA PRO A 28 28.22 -4.85 21.96
C PRO A 28 27.31 -5.82 21.19
N ALA A 29 27.02 -7.00 21.74
CA ALA A 29 26.08 -7.95 21.16
C ALA A 29 24.65 -7.39 21.03
N THR A 30 24.19 -6.59 22.00
CA THR A 30 22.87 -5.94 21.98
C THR A 30 22.84 -4.83 20.94
N LEU A 31 23.93 -4.08 20.78
CA LEU A 31 24.05 -3.03 19.76
C LEU A 31 23.99 -3.63 18.34
N TYR A 32 24.72 -4.73 18.12
CA TYR A 32 24.68 -5.48 16.86
C TYR A 32 23.30 -6.09 16.58
N ALA A 33 22.65 -6.67 17.59
CA ALA A 33 21.32 -7.27 17.42
C ALA A 33 20.26 -6.21 17.06
N VAL A 34 20.26 -5.05 17.72
CA VAL A 34 19.33 -3.95 17.42
C VAL A 34 19.63 -3.34 16.06
N GLY A 35 20.90 -3.10 15.73
CA GLY A 35 21.31 -2.59 14.43
C GLY A 35 20.94 -3.53 13.28
N ALA A 36 21.25 -4.83 13.41
CA ALA A 36 20.90 -5.83 12.41
C ALA A 36 19.38 -5.99 12.26
N GLY A 37 18.63 -6.00 13.37
CA GLY A 37 17.17 -6.08 13.36
C GLY A 37 16.53 -4.89 12.64
N ALA A 38 17.01 -3.66 12.88
CA ALA A 38 16.52 -2.47 12.22
C ALA A 38 16.76 -2.49 10.70
N VAL A 39 17.92 -2.98 10.26
CA VAL A 39 18.26 -3.11 8.82
C VAL A 39 17.35 -4.13 8.13
N VAL A 40 17.13 -5.30 8.73
CA VAL A 40 16.24 -6.32 8.18
C VAL A 40 14.81 -5.81 8.08
N LEU A 41 14.30 -5.12 9.11
CA LEU A 41 12.96 -4.55 9.10
C LEU A 41 12.80 -3.46 8.02
N ALA A 42 13.82 -2.61 7.84
CA ALA A 42 13.82 -1.58 6.81
C ALA A 42 13.78 -2.18 5.39
N ILE A 43 14.56 -3.23 5.13
CA ILE A 43 14.55 -3.94 3.84
C ILE A 43 13.20 -4.62 3.61
N ALA A 44 12.67 -5.33 4.62
CA ALA A 44 11.38 -6.01 4.53
C ALA A 44 10.23 -5.03 4.28
N SER A 45 10.21 -3.87 4.95
CA SER A 45 9.17 -2.85 4.81
C SER A 45 9.05 -2.31 3.39
N LYS A 46 10.16 -2.25 2.63
CA LYS A 46 10.18 -1.80 1.24
C LYS A 46 9.91 -2.92 0.24
N ALA A 47 10.41 -4.13 0.51
CA ALA A 47 10.24 -5.27 -0.38
C ALA A 47 8.81 -5.85 -0.34
N PHE A 48 8.18 -5.87 0.84
CA PHE A 48 6.85 -6.44 1.03
C PHE A 48 5.75 -5.80 0.14
N PRO A 49 5.59 -4.47 0.08
CA PRO A 49 4.58 -3.85 -0.78
C PRO A 49 4.86 -4.08 -2.27
N ALA A 50 6.13 -4.15 -2.68
CA ALA A 50 6.50 -4.42 -4.07
C ALA A 50 6.16 -5.86 -4.49
N LEU A 51 6.42 -6.83 -3.61
CA LEU A 51 6.05 -8.23 -3.83
C LEU A 51 4.52 -8.41 -3.86
N ALA A 52 3.80 -7.76 -2.95
CA ALA A 52 2.34 -7.75 -2.94
C ALA A 52 1.75 -7.06 -4.19
N ALA A 53 2.38 -6.01 -4.71
CA ALA A 53 1.97 -5.39 -5.97
C ALA A 53 2.18 -6.33 -7.17
N LYS A 54 3.33 -7.02 -7.22
CA LYS A 54 3.66 -7.95 -8.31
C LYS A 54 2.74 -9.18 -8.34
N SER A 55 2.35 -9.71 -7.17
CA SER A 55 1.40 -10.83 -7.10
C SER A 55 -0.01 -10.41 -7.55
N ARG A 56 -0.46 -9.20 -7.19
CA ARG A 56 -1.73 -8.62 -7.67
C ARG A 56 -1.76 -8.50 -9.19
N GLN A 57 -0.67 -8.01 -9.79
CA GLN A 57 -0.56 -7.92 -11.25
C GLN A 57 -0.67 -9.27 -11.93
N ARG A 58 0.02 -10.30 -11.42
CA ARG A 58 -0.10 -11.67 -11.96
C ARG A 58 -1.54 -12.18 -11.93
N ARG A 59 -2.26 -11.94 -10.83
CA ARG A 59 -3.67 -12.35 -10.71
C ARG A 59 -4.58 -11.59 -11.67
N ALA A 60 -4.31 -10.30 -11.91
CA ALA A 60 -5.04 -9.50 -12.90
C ALA A 60 -4.78 -9.97 -14.33
N GLU A 61 -3.53 -10.27 -14.68
CA GLU A 61 -3.15 -10.85 -15.98
C GLU A 61 -3.79 -12.23 -16.18
N GLU A 62 -3.82 -13.06 -15.14
CA GLU A 62 -4.47 -14.36 -15.19
C GLU A 62 -5.97 -14.23 -15.45
N ARG A 63 -6.66 -13.28 -14.79
CA ARG A 63 -8.07 -12.97 -15.08
C ARG A 63 -8.28 -12.54 -16.53
N LEU A 64 -7.39 -11.71 -17.05
CA LEU A 64 -7.43 -11.26 -18.44
C LEU A 64 -7.21 -12.42 -19.42
N ARG A 65 -6.38 -13.42 -19.06
CA ARG A 65 -6.18 -14.64 -19.86
C ARG A 65 -7.41 -15.55 -19.85
N THR A 66 -8.10 -15.65 -18.72
CA THR A 66 -9.33 -16.45 -18.59
C THR A 66 -10.57 -15.77 -19.16
N GLN A 67 -10.47 -14.48 -19.52
CA GLN A 67 -11.57 -13.71 -20.05
C GLN A 67 -11.98 -14.21 -21.44
N THR A 68 -13.26 -14.55 -21.57
CA THR A 68 -13.81 -15.11 -22.81
C THR A 68 -13.91 -14.02 -23.88
N ARG A 69 -13.44 -14.30 -25.09
CA ARG A 69 -13.56 -13.37 -26.22
C ARG A 69 -15.04 -13.11 -26.53
N GLY A 70 -15.41 -11.84 -26.70
CA GLY A 70 -16.77 -11.42 -27.01
C GLY A 70 -17.66 -11.14 -25.81
N VAL A 71 -17.15 -11.28 -24.58
CA VAL A 71 -17.82 -10.84 -23.34
C VAL A 71 -17.06 -9.65 -22.75
N VAL A 72 -17.80 -8.61 -22.38
CA VAL A 72 -17.26 -7.39 -21.75
C VAL A 72 -17.17 -7.60 -20.24
N TYR A 73 -16.04 -7.30 -19.60
CA TYR A 73 -15.88 -7.49 -18.15
C TYR A 73 -15.97 -6.14 -17.45
N LEU A 74 -17.08 -5.90 -16.75
CA LEU A 74 -17.31 -4.65 -16.04
C LEU A 74 -16.83 -4.77 -14.58
N TYR A 75 -15.72 -4.11 -14.30
CA TYR A 75 -15.17 -3.96 -12.96
C TYR A 75 -15.91 -2.83 -12.23
N GLN A 76 -16.60 -3.18 -11.15
CA GLN A 76 -17.43 -2.23 -10.40
C GLN A 76 -17.41 -2.51 -8.90
N TYR A 77 -17.84 -1.56 -8.09
CA TYR A 77 -17.97 -1.80 -6.64
C TYR A 77 -18.96 -2.92 -6.37
N ARG A 78 -18.66 -3.71 -5.32
CA ARG A 78 -19.55 -4.76 -4.84
C ARG A 78 -20.92 -4.17 -4.50
N THR A 79 -21.95 -4.68 -5.16
CA THR A 79 -23.35 -4.41 -4.82
C THR A 79 -23.75 -5.25 -3.62
N LEU A 80 -24.48 -4.65 -2.69
CA LEU A 80 -25.26 -5.40 -1.71
C LEU A 80 -26.53 -5.90 -2.41
N ASP A 81 -27.07 -7.05 -1.98
CA ASP A 81 -28.00 -7.87 -2.78
C ASP A 81 -29.20 -7.11 -3.38
N ASP A 82 -29.70 -6.07 -2.72
CA ASP A 82 -30.84 -5.23 -3.16
C ASP A 82 -30.47 -3.78 -3.55
N VAL A 83 -29.20 -3.41 -3.53
CA VAL A 83 -28.77 -2.02 -3.74
C VAL A 83 -28.09 -1.87 -5.10
N LEU A 84 -28.61 -0.92 -5.89
CA LEU A 84 -27.93 -0.38 -7.06
C LEU A 84 -26.51 0.04 -6.67
N ASN A 85 -25.55 -0.19 -7.56
CA ASN A 85 -24.13 0.04 -7.28
C ASN A 85 -23.89 1.36 -6.51
N ILE A 86 -23.13 1.31 -5.41
CA ILE A 86 -22.95 2.43 -4.47
C ILE A 86 -22.45 3.68 -5.20
N SER A 87 -21.67 3.49 -6.28
CA SER A 87 -21.24 4.57 -7.15
C SER A 87 -22.21 4.77 -8.33
N PRO A 88 -22.73 6.00 -8.54
CA PRO A 88 -23.61 6.30 -9.67
C PRO A 88 -22.92 6.03 -11.02
N PHE A 89 -21.61 6.26 -11.12
CA PHE A 89 -20.83 5.99 -12.33
C PHE A 89 -20.84 4.50 -12.71
N CYS A 90 -20.69 3.61 -11.72
CA CYS A 90 -20.77 2.17 -11.94
C CYS A 90 -22.19 1.75 -12.36
N GLY A 91 -23.22 2.34 -11.74
CA GLY A 91 -24.62 2.08 -12.07
C GLY A 91 -25.00 2.52 -13.48
N THR A 92 -24.49 3.67 -13.95
CA THR A 92 -24.74 4.16 -15.31
C THR A 92 -24.17 3.21 -16.37
N ILE A 93 -22.92 2.77 -16.23
CA ILE A 93 -22.29 1.87 -17.21
C ILE A 93 -22.98 0.51 -17.22
N HIS A 94 -23.24 -0.08 -16.06
CA HIS A 94 -23.95 -1.36 -15.97
C HIS A 94 -25.34 -1.30 -16.61
N THR A 95 -26.09 -0.22 -16.33
CA THR A 95 -27.40 0.01 -16.95
C THR A 95 -27.28 0.18 -18.47
N PHE A 96 -26.30 0.95 -18.95
CA PHE A 96 -26.05 1.14 -20.37
C PHE A 96 -25.77 -0.19 -21.07
N LEU A 97 -24.89 -1.03 -20.53
CA LEU A 97 -24.56 -2.33 -21.11
C LEU A 97 -25.78 -3.27 -21.16
N ARG A 98 -26.62 -3.27 -20.11
CA ARG A 98 -27.90 -3.99 -20.13
C ARG A 98 -28.85 -3.50 -21.20
N LEU A 99 -29.06 -2.18 -21.29
CA LEU A 99 -29.99 -1.58 -22.25
C LEU A 99 -29.53 -1.82 -23.69
N ALA A 100 -28.22 -1.75 -23.93
CA ALA A 100 -27.61 -2.03 -25.23
C ALA A 100 -27.55 -3.54 -25.57
N LYS A 101 -27.99 -4.42 -24.66
CA LYS A 101 -27.93 -5.89 -24.81
C LYS A 101 -26.51 -6.40 -25.14
N ILE A 102 -25.50 -5.72 -24.61
CA ILE A 102 -24.10 -6.14 -24.78
C ILE A 102 -23.82 -7.25 -23.76
N PRO A 103 -23.34 -8.42 -24.20
CA PRO A 103 -22.98 -9.50 -23.27
C PRO A 103 -21.84 -9.04 -22.37
N HIS A 104 -22.09 -8.98 -21.07
CA HIS A 104 -21.12 -8.53 -20.09
C HIS A 104 -21.18 -9.34 -18.80
N GLU A 105 -20.02 -9.49 -18.17
CA GLU A 105 -19.84 -10.10 -16.87
C GLU A 105 -19.46 -9.02 -15.86
N VAL A 106 -20.13 -9.01 -14.71
CA VAL A 106 -19.86 -8.06 -13.64
C VAL A 106 -18.81 -8.64 -12.70
N VAL A 107 -17.69 -7.94 -12.55
CA VAL A 107 -16.62 -8.30 -11.61
C VAL A 107 -16.71 -7.39 -10.39
N PRO A 108 -17.32 -7.85 -9.28
CA PRO A 108 -17.42 -7.05 -8.07
C PRO A 108 -16.04 -6.95 -7.40
N ILE A 109 -15.63 -5.72 -7.09
CA ILE A 109 -14.40 -5.46 -6.34
C ILE A 109 -14.66 -4.53 -5.16
N VAL A 110 -13.91 -4.77 -4.09
CA VAL A 110 -13.96 -3.96 -2.87
C VAL A 110 -12.88 -2.88 -2.91
N ASN A 111 -11.68 -3.24 -3.40
CA ASN A 111 -10.57 -2.32 -3.52
C ASN A 111 -10.37 -1.91 -4.99
N PRO A 112 -10.43 -0.60 -5.33
CA PRO A 112 -10.18 -0.12 -6.69
C PRO A 112 -8.83 -0.54 -7.26
N ASN A 113 -7.82 -0.75 -6.40
CA ASN A 113 -6.48 -1.21 -6.79
C ASN A 113 -6.45 -2.64 -7.36
N GLU A 114 -7.56 -3.38 -7.26
CA GLU A 114 -7.72 -4.68 -7.91
C GLU A 114 -8.18 -4.57 -9.37
N SER A 115 -8.65 -3.39 -9.80
CA SER A 115 -8.87 -3.11 -11.21
C SER A 115 -7.54 -2.93 -11.93
N PRO A 116 -7.44 -3.25 -13.23
CA PRO A 116 -6.20 -3.09 -14.00
C PRO A 116 -5.60 -1.66 -13.98
N THR A 117 -6.45 -0.65 -13.78
CA THR A 117 -6.04 0.77 -13.75
C THR A 117 -6.08 1.38 -12.35
N GLY A 118 -6.46 0.60 -11.33
CA GLY A 118 -6.63 1.09 -9.97
C GLY A 118 -7.85 2.00 -9.77
N ARG A 119 -8.74 2.09 -10.76
CA ARG A 119 -9.92 2.97 -10.78
C ARG A 119 -11.17 2.21 -11.17
N LEU A 120 -12.32 2.72 -10.75
CA LEU A 120 -13.64 2.18 -11.06
C LEU A 120 -14.58 3.29 -11.55
N PRO A 121 -15.50 2.99 -12.48
CA PRO A 121 -15.65 1.71 -13.20
C PRO A 121 -14.52 1.47 -14.23
N TYR A 122 -14.24 0.21 -14.54
CA TYR A 122 -13.27 -0.18 -15.59
C TYR A 122 -13.88 -1.28 -16.48
N ILE A 123 -13.59 -1.22 -17.79
CA ILE A 123 -14.03 -2.19 -18.80
C ILE A 123 -12.79 -2.78 -19.47
#